data_AF-A0A7C6GHD5-F1
#
_entry.id   AF-A0A7C6GHD5-F1
#
_cell.length_a   1.000
_cell.length_b   1.000
_cell.length_c   1.000
_cell.angle_alpha   90.00
_cell.angle_beta   90.00
_cell.angle_gamma   90.00
#
_symmetry.space_group_name_H-M   'P 1'
#
loop_
_entity.id
_entity.type
_entity.pdbx_description
1 polymer ?
#
loop_
_entity_poly.entity_id
_entity_poly.type
_entity_poly.pdbx_seq_one_letter_code
_entity_poly.pdbx_strand_id
1 'polypeptide(L)'
;MEKLLNEEITEQIKEMLSVMKEEVNLVLFTEKDSESSKITEQLIKEIEPLSEMLAVNIYSLNEEQEAKEKYQISEAPALLVFNAKTEARGVFYGIPAGHEINTLLTTIVDASNYAQLYEENVIKEIKTISQPTNIKVFVTTACPHCPGAAINALRLAQLNNNIKAEVYEVHTYGDIGQKYHVSGVPKIVIDETKELMGNQPIEAFLEKISN
;
A
#
# COMPACT_ATOMS: atom_id res chain seq x y z
N MET A 1 -4.86 -22.78 12.17
CA MET A 1 -5.61 -21.57 11.78
C MET A 1 -6.47 -21.92 10.59
N GLU A 2 -7.71 -21.42 10.58
CA GLU A 2 -8.60 -21.52 9.42
C GLU A 2 -8.06 -20.62 8.31
N LYS A 3 -8.19 -21.03 7.03
CA LYS A 3 -7.75 -20.21 5.89
C LYS A 3 -8.52 -18.89 5.86
N LEU A 4 -7.83 -17.79 5.53
CA LEU A 4 -8.50 -16.51 5.32
C LEU A 4 -9.19 -16.46 3.94
N LEU A 5 -8.61 -17.12 2.94
CA LEU A 5 -9.11 -17.16 1.58
C LEU A 5 -9.86 -18.48 1.31
N ASN A 6 -11.11 -18.37 0.87
CA ASN A 6 -11.85 -19.52 0.35
C ASN A 6 -11.42 -19.83 -1.11
N GLU A 7 -11.89 -20.95 -1.65
CA GLU A 7 -11.51 -21.40 -3.01
C GLU A 7 -11.91 -20.40 -4.10
N GLU A 8 -13.12 -19.83 -4.01
CA GLU A 8 -13.61 -18.85 -5.00
C GLU A 8 -12.74 -17.58 -5.03
N ILE A 9 -12.44 -17.01 -3.86
CA ILE A 9 -11.57 -15.83 -3.74
C ILE A 9 -10.15 -16.17 -4.21
N THR A 10 -9.66 -17.36 -3.88
CA THR A 10 -8.32 -17.81 -4.30
C THR A 10 -8.20 -17.82 -5.83
N GLU A 11 -9.20 -18.33 -6.54
CA GLU A 11 -9.20 -18.34 -8.01
C GLU A 11 -9.32 -16.93 -8.61
N GLN A 12 -10.14 -16.04 -8.02
CA GLN A 12 -10.21 -14.64 -8.43
C GLN A 12 -8.86 -13.93 -8.28
N ILE A 13 -8.15 -14.16 -7.18
CA ILE A 13 -6.83 -13.58 -6.95
C ILE A 13 -5.83 -14.10 -7.99
N LYS A 14 -5.82 -15.40 -8.30
CA LYS A 14 -4.96 -15.95 -9.36
C LYS A 14 -5.23 -15.29 -10.71
N GLU A 15 -6.49 -15.09 -11.07
CA GLU A 15 -6.87 -14.39 -12.32
C GLU A 15 -6.37 -12.93 -12.32
N MET A 16 -6.51 -12.22 -11.21
CA MET A 16 -5.98 -10.85 -11.09
C MET A 16 -4.45 -10.81 -11.21
N LEU A 17 -3.74 -11.80 -10.66
CA LEU A 17 -2.28 -11.87 -10.71
C LEU A 17 -1.75 -12.39 -12.06
N SER A 18 -2.58 -13.00 -12.91
CA SER A 18 -2.12 -13.57 -14.20
C SER A 18 -1.67 -12.53 -15.22
N VAL A 19 -1.99 -11.25 -15.00
CA VAL A 19 -1.57 -10.13 -15.87
C VAL A 19 -0.22 -9.51 -15.45
N MET A 20 0.44 -10.09 -14.45
CA MET A 20 1.80 -9.69 -14.05
C MET A 20 2.81 -9.93 -15.19
N LYS A 21 3.76 -9.01 -15.34
CA LYS A 21 4.81 -9.04 -16.39
C LYS A 21 6.23 -9.03 -15.83
N GLU A 22 6.41 -8.53 -14.62
CA GLU A 22 7.69 -8.52 -13.91
C GLU A 22 7.53 -9.00 -12.46
N GLU A 23 8.62 -9.52 -11.88
CA GLU A 23 8.66 -9.97 -10.50
C GLU A 23 8.37 -8.83 -9.52
N VAL A 24 7.59 -9.13 -8.49
CA VAL A 24 7.24 -8.20 -7.40
C VAL A 24 7.67 -8.81 -6.08
N ASN A 25 8.33 -7.97 -5.27
CA ASN A 25 8.77 -8.30 -3.94
C ASN A 25 7.83 -7.66 -2.92
N LEU A 26 7.32 -8.48 -2.02
CA LEU A 26 6.61 -8.06 -0.83
C LEU A 26 7.57 -8.13 0.35
N VAL A 27 7.67 -7.03 1.10
CA VAL A 27 8.40 -7.01 2.38
C VAL A 27 7.40 -6.71 3.47
N LEU A 28 7.20 -7.67 4.37
CA LEU A 28 6.31 -7.53 5.50
C LEU A 28 7.14 -7.45 6.79
N PHE A 29 6.96 -6.37 7.55
CA PHE A 29 7.40 -6.30 8.93
C PHE A 29 6.27 -6.75 9.85
N THR A 30 6.57 -7.63 10.79
CA THR A 30 5.65 -8.13 11.82
C THR A 30 6.17 -7.83 13.22
N GLU A 31 5.25 -7.80 14.18
CA GLU A 31 5.59 -7.75 15.60
C GLU A 31 5.05 -8.99 16.32
N LYS A 32 5.82 -9.48 17.28
CA LYS A 32 5.43 -10.60 18.14
C LYS A 32 4.20 -10.21 18.98
N ASP A 33 3.29 -11.16 19.16
CA ASP A 33 2.06 -10.98 19.95
C ASP A 33 1.07 -9.93 19.39
N SER A 34 1.29 -9.43 18.17
CA SER A 34 0.35 -8.58 17.44
C SER A 34 -0.63 -9.44 16.61
N GLU A 35 -1.92 -9.36 16.92
CA GLU A 35 -2.95 -10.09 16.19
C GLU A 35 -3.06 -9.60 14.74
N SER A 36 -2.95 -8.29 14.52
CA SER A 36 -2.88 -7.72 13.17
C SER A 36 -1.68 -8.24 12.38
N SER A 37 -0.50 -8.41 13.02
CA SER A 37 0.65 -9.00 12.32
C SER A 37 0.41 -10.45 11.93
N LYS A 38 -0.21 -11.26 12.80
CA LYS A 38 -0.54 -12.66 12.46
C LYS A 38 -1.50 -12.77 11.29
N ILE A 39 -2.55 -11.94 11.28
CA ILE A 39 -3.54 -11.92 10.20
C ILE A 39 -2.91 -11.47 8.90
N THR A 40 -2.13 -10.37 8.91
CA THR A 40 -1.43 -9.88 7.72
C THR A 40 -0.43 -10.92 7.21
N GLU A 41 0.37 -11.53 8.09
CA GLU A 41 1.32 -12.58 7.70
C GLU A 41 0.63 -13.79 7.08
N GLN A 42 -0.48 -14.25 7.68
CA GLN A 42 -1.27 -15.34 7.12
C GLN A 42 -1.79 -14.99 5.72
N LEU A 43 -2.39 -13.81 5.56
CA LEU A 43 -2.92 -13.36 4.27
C LEU A 43 -1.83 -13.34 3.20
N ILE A 44 -0.66 -12.79 3.50
CA ILE A 44 0.46 -12.71 2.55
C ILE A 44 0.99 -14.12 2.21
N LYS A 45 1.09 -15.04 3.19
CA LYS A 45 1.48 -16.44 2.93
C LYS A 45 0.44 -17.21 2.11
N GLU A 46 -0.83 -16.85 2.19
CA GLU A 46 -1.88 -17.44 1.35
C GLU A 46 -1.85 -16.88 -0.09
N ILE A 47 -1.42 -15.62 -0.27
CA ILE A 47 -1.32 -14.95 -1.59
C ILE A 47 -0.02 -15.32 -2.33
N GLU A 48 1.11 -15.42 -1.63
CA GLU A 48 2.43 -15.74 -2.22
C GLU A 48 2.39 -16.90 -3.23
N PRO A 49 1.85 -18.10 -2.91
CA PRO A 49 1.88 -19.23 -3.83
C PRO A 49 0.92 -19.09 -5.02
N LEU A 50 0.15 -18.00 -5.12
CA LEU A 50 -0.81 -17.78 -6.20
C LEU A 50 -0.16 -17.20 -7.47
N SER A 51 1.12 -16.79 -7.42
CA SER A 51 1.89 -16.37 -8.58
C SER A 51 3.38 -16.67 -8.40
N GLU A 52 4.02 -17.26 -9.41
CA GLU A 52 5.48 -17.48 -9.42
C GLU A 52 6.28 -16.17 -9.50
N MET A 53 5.61 -15.05 -9.82
CA MET A 53 6.21 -13.72 -9.93
C MET A 53 6.16 -12.93 -8.62
N LEU A 54 5.65 -13.55 -7.54
CA LEU A 54 5.63 -12.96 -6.21
C LEU A 54 6.69 -13.61 -5.32
N ALA A 55 7.53 -12.77 -4.74
CA ALA A 55 8.48 -13.15 -3.69
C ALA A 55 8.12 -12.41 -2.40
N VAL A 56 8.10 -13.12 -1.27
CA VAL A 56 7.80 -12.52 0.04
C VAL A 56 8.98 -12.65 0.98
N ASN A 57 9.35 -11.55 1.62
CA ASN A 57 10.27 -11.53 2.75
C ASN A 57 9.53 -11.02 4.00
N ILE A 58 9.60 -11.77 5.09
CA ILE A 58 8.95 -11.41 6.35
C ILE A 58 10.04 -11.18 7.39
N TYR A 59 10.02 -10.00 8.04
CA TYR A 59 10.97 -9.59 9.06
C TYR A 59 10.26 -9.30 10.38
N SER A 60 10.89 -9.69 11.48
CA SER A 60 10.46 -9.29 12.82
C SER A 60 11.02 -7.90 13.15
N LEU A 61 10.14 -6.93 13.45
CA LEU A 61 10.52 -5.53 13.74
C LEU A 61 11.44 -5.41 14.97
N ASN A 62 11.45 -6.39 15.87
CA ASN A 62 12.27 -6.34 17.09
C ASN A 62 13.61 -7.06 16.93
N GLU A 63 13.83 -7.79 15.84
CA GLU A 63 15.01 -8.65 15.65
C GLU A 63 15.84 -8.22 14.43
N GLU A 64 15.23 -7.61 13.42
CA GLU A 64 15.86 -7.35 12.11
C GLU A 64 16.23 -5.87 11.91
N GLN A 65 17.22 -5.39 12.67
CA GLN A 65 17.61 -3.98 12.68
C GLN A 65 18.11 -3.48 11.31
N GLU A 66 18.89 -4.28 10.58
CA GLU A 66 19.38 -3.92 9.25
C GLU A 66 18.24 -3.74 8.25
N ALA A 67 17.22 -4.62 8.30
CA ALA A 67 16.04 -4.51 7.43
C ALA A 67 15.26 -3.23 7.74
N LYS A 68 15.08 -2.88 9.02
CA LYS A 68 14.38 -1.65 9.42
C LYS A 68 15.05 -0.40 8.89
N GLU A 69 16.37 -0.31 9.01
CA GLU A 69 17.13 0.83 8.52
C GLU A 69 17.08 0.91 6.99
N LYS A 70 17.21 -0.23 6.31
CA LYS A 70 17.11 -0.33 4.84
C LYS A 70 15.76 0.15 4.31
N TYR A 71 14.65 -0.30 4.91
CA TYR A 71 13.30 -0.01 4.44
C TYR A 71 12.65 1.20 5.13
N GLN A 72 13.33 1.83 6.09
CA GLN A 72 12.85 2.97 6.88
C GLN A 72 11.52 2.69 7.60
N ILE A 73 11.37 1.48 8.15
CA ILE A 73 10.16 1.04 8.86
C ILE A 73 10.39 1.07 10.37
N SER A 74 9.48 1.73 11.08
CA SER A 74 9.51 1.87 12.55
C SER A 74 8.30 1.24 13.25
N GLU A 75 7.30 0.78 12.52
CA GLU A 75 6.04 0.23 13.06
C GLU A 75 5.64 -1.04 12.30
N ALA A 76 4.86 -1.91 12.94
CA ALA A 76 4.37 -3.16 12.36
C ALA A 76 2.91 -3.45 12.80
N PRO A 77 2.09 -4.12 11.97
CA PRO A 77 2.43 -4.64 10.65
C PRO A 77 2.60 -3.54 9.60
N ALA A 78 3.64 -3.68 8.77
CA ALA A 78 3.93 -2.79 7.66
C ALA A 78 4.32 -3.60 6.43
N LEU A 79 3.62 -3.39 5.32
CA LEU A 79 3.81 -4.10 4.07
C LEU A 79 4.27 -3.15 2.97
N LEU A 80 5.39 -3.48 2.35
CA LEU A 80 5.93 -2.76 1.19
C LEU A 80 5.77 -3.62 -0.05
N VAL A 81 5.43 -2.98 -1.18
CA VAL A 81 5.29 -3.61 -2.49
C VAL A 81 6.19 -2.88 -3.47
N PHE A 82 7.13 -3.59 -4.09
CA PHE A 82 8.06 -2.99 -5.06
C PHE A 82 8.60 -4.05 -6.03
N ASN A 83 9.20 -3.60 -7.13
CA ASN A 83 9.94 -4.44 -8.07
C ASN A 83 11.36 -3.91 -8.26
N ALA A 84 12.16 -4.50 -9.14
CA ALA A 84 13.53 -4.04 -9.40
C ALA A 84 13.63 -2.60 -9.96
N LYS A 85 12.53 -2.03 -10.47
CA LYS A 85 12.48 -0.71 -11.11
C LYS A 85 11.87 0.38 -10.22
N THR A 86 11.19 -0.01 -9.14
CA THR A 86 10.52 0.89 -8.21
C THR A 86 11.17 0.76 -6.84
N GLU A 87 11.48 1.87 -6.21
CA GLU A 87 11.86 1.82 -4.80
C GLU A 87 10.61 1.63 -3.94
N ALA A 88 10.79 0.99 -2.78
CA ALA A 88 9.73 0.76 -1.80
C ALA A 88 9.31 2.07 -1.11
N ARG A 89 8.52 2.90 -1.81
CA ARG A 89 8.06 4.22 -1.34
C ARG A 89 6.57 4.26 -1.01
N GLY A 90 5.86 3.17 -1.28
CA GLY A 90 4.50 2.91 -0.80
C GLY A 90 4.53 1.89 0.34
N VAL A 91 3.87 2.22 1.45
CA VAL A 91 3.77 1.36 2.62
C VAL A 91 2.32 1.23 3.06
N PHE A 92 1.88 0.00 3.32
CA PHE A 92 0.61 -0.30 3.97
C PHE A 92 0.85 -0.63 5.44
N TYR A 93 0.34 0.21 6.32
CA TYR A 93 0.31 0.01 7.75
C TYR A 93 -1.05 -0.57 8.16
N GLY A 94 -1.06 -1.83 8.57
CA GLY A 94 -2.26 -2.51 9.09
C GLY A 94 -2.59 -3.80 8.33
N ILE A 95 -3.87 -4.17 8.35
CA ILE A 95 -4.37 -5.39 7.70
C ILE A 95 -4.94 -5.04 6.32
N PRO A 96 -4.31 -5.45 5.20
CA PRO A 96 -4.80 -5.19 3.84
C PRO A 96 -5.87 -6.23 3.43
N ALA A 97 -6.92 -6.36 4.24
CA ALA A 97 -8.02 -7.31 4.05
C ALA A 97 -9.37 -6.60 3.86
N GLY A 98 -10.45 -7.37 3.71
CA GLY A 98 -11.76 -6.82 3.37
C GLY A 98 -11.70 -6.14 2.01
N HIS A 99 -12.16 -4.89 1.93
CA HIS A 99 -12.06 -4.13 0.69
C HIS A 99 -10.61 -3.77 0.30
N GLU A 100 -9.70 -3.64 1.27
CA GLU A 100 -8.29 -3.26 1.03
C GLU A 100 -7.45 -4.38 0.40
N ILE A 101 -7.99 -5.61 0.30
CA ILE A 101 -7.34 -6.66 -0.50
C ILE A 101 -7.23 -6.22 -1.97
N ASN A 102 -8.20 -5.45 -2.47
CA ASN A 102 -8.16 -4.89 -3.82
C ASN A 102 -7.03 -3.87 -3.98
N THR A 103 -6.76 -3.09 -2.94
CA THR A 103 -5.65 -2.14 -2.91
C THR A 103 -4.32 -2.87 -2.99
N LEU A 104 -4.14 -3.94 -2.20
CA LEU A 104 -2.95 -4.78 -2.22
C LEU A 104 -2.73 -5.41 -3.61
N LEU A 105 -3.74 -6.11 -4.13
CA LEU A 105 -3.63 -6.82 -5.41
C LEU A 105 -3.38 -5.86 -6.57
N THR A 106 -4.06 -4.70 -6.57
CA THR A 106 -3.83 -3.67 -7.58
C THR A 106 -2.42 -3.10 -7.48
N THR A 107 -1.92 -2.84 -6.27
CA THR A 107 -0.55 -2.34 -6.07
C THR A 107 0.50 -3.34 -6.55
N ILE A 108 0.27 -4.64 -6.34
CA ILE A 108 1.11 -5.72 -6.87
C ILE A 108 1.12 -5.70 -8.40
N VAL A 109 -0.06 -5.69 -9.02
CA VAL A 109 -0.19 -5.69 -10.49
C VAL A 109 0.43 -4.43 -11.09
N ASP A 110 0.21 -3.27 -10.48
CA ASP A 110 0.77 -1.99 -10.92
C ASP A 110 2.31 -1.98 -10.81
N ALA A 111 2.85 -2.52 -9.72
CA ALA A 111 4.30 -2.69 -9.56
C ALA A 111 4.86 -3.62 -10.65
N SER A 112 4.16 -4.71 -10.98
CA SER A 112 4.58 -5.65 -12.02
C SER A 112 4.51 -5.05 -13.44
N ASN A 113 3.53 -4.19 -13.70
CA ASN A 113 3.23 -3.62 -15.02
C ASN A 113 3.74 -2.19 -15.24
N TYR A 114 4.69 -1.75 -14.40
CA TYR A 114 5.22 -0.40 -14.29
C TYR A 114 5.06 0.50 -15.53
N ALA A 115 4.44 1.67 -15.34
CA ALA A 115 4.22 2.74 -16.32
C ALA A 115 3.36 2.43 -17.56
N GLN A 116 2.95 1.18 -17.82
CA GLN A 116 2.09 0.85 -18.96
C GLN A 116 0.61 1.16 -18.75
N LEU A 117 0.19 1.43 -17.51
CA LEU A 117 -1.22 1.58 -17.12
C LEU A 117 -1.71 3.03 -17.05
N TYR A 118 -0.85 4.02 -17.28
CA TYR A 118 -1.19 5.44 -17.08
C TYR A 118 -1.11 6.23 -18.38
N GLU A 119 -2.00 7.22 -18.53
CA GLU A 119 -1.91 8.17 -19.63
C GLU A 119 -0.58 8.96 -19.55
N GLU A 120 0.05 9.21 -20.70
CA GLU A 120 1.37 9.83 -20.74
C GLU A 120 1.42 11.24 -20.12
N ASN A 121 0.35 12.01 -20.23
CA ASN A 121 0.18 13.33 -19.62
C ASN A 121 0.29 13.23 -18.09
N VAL A 122 -0.41 12.28 -17.47
CA VAL A 122 -0.39 12.08 -16.02
C VAL A 122 1.01 11.69 -15.55
N ILE A 123 1.69 10.77 -16.25
CA ILE A 123 3.08 10.41 -15.94
C ILE A 123 4.01 11.62 -16.04
N LYS A 124 3.86 12.43 -17.09
CA LYS A 124 4.69 13.64 -17.30
C LYS A 124 4.51 14.62 -16.14
N GLU A 125 3.27 14.89 -15.74
CA GLU A 125 2.95 15.78 -14.63
C GLU A 125 3.52 15.26 -13.30
N ILE A 126 3.29 13.99 -12.98
CA ILE A 126 3.83 13.36 -11.76
C ILE A 126 5.35 13.51 -11.69
N LYS A 127 6.06 13.30 -12.81
CA LYS A 127 7.53 13.42 -12.87
C LYS A 127 8.05 14.85 -12.68
N THR A 128 7.20 15.88 -12.80
CA THR A 128 7.61 17.27 -12.53
C THR A 128 7.73 17.57 -11.03
N ILE A 129 7.14 16.74 -10.16
CA ILE A 129 7.18 16.91 -8.71
C ILE A 129 8.61 16.67 -8.22
N SER A 130 9.29 17.75 -7.86
CA SER A 130 10.70 17.74 -7.43
C SER A 130 10.86 17.87 -5.91
N GLN A 131 9.82 18.30 -5.21
CA GLN A 131 9.85 18.46 -3.76
C GLN A 131 9.46 17.16 -3.06
N PRO A 132 10.13 16.78 -1.97
CA PRO A 132 9.70 15.67 -1.13
C PRO A 132 8.26 15.87 -0.68
N THR A 133 7.41 14.89 -0.97
CA THR A 133 5.97 14.90 -0.67
C THR A 133 5.62 13.63 0.08
N ASN A 134 4.86 13.73 1.17
CA ASN A 134 4.34 12.57 1.88
C ASN A 134 2.81 12.55 1.88
N ILE A 135 2.23 11.46 1.40
CA ILE A 135 0.78 11.25 1.29
C ILE A 135 0.38 10.15 2.27
N LYS A 136 -0.43 10.50 3.27
CA LYS A 136 -1.07 9.55 4.18
C LYS A 136 -2.51 9.31 3.75
N VAL A 137 -2.92 8.06 3.60
CA VAL A 137 -4.31 7.69 3.33
C VAL A 137 -4.84 6.83 4.46
N PHE A 138 -5.90 7.28 5.10
CA PHE A 138 -6.55 6.59 6.21
C PHE A 138 -7.75 5.81 5.70
N VAL A 139 -7.77 4.51 5.98
CA VAL A 139 -8.75 3.54 5.46
C VAL A 139 -9.27 2.62 6.57
N THR A 140 -10.33 1.88 6.26
CA THR A 140 -10.82 0.76 7.08
C THR A 140 -11.13 -0.43 6.18
N THR A 141 -10.97 -1.66 6.68
CA THR A 141 -11.25 -2.88 5.91
C THR A 141 -12.70 -3.00 5.39
N ALA A 142 -13.67 -2.32 6.02
CA ALA A 142 -15.09 -2.36 5.65
C ALA A 142 -15.52 -1.25 4.65
N CYS A 143 -14.61 -0.35 4.26
CA CYS A 143 -14.94 0.81 3.42
C CYS A 143 -14.78 0.48 1.93
N PRO A 144 -15.85 0.44 1.12
CA PRO A 144 -15.75 0.05 -0.29
C PRO A 144 -15.10 1.11 -1.19
N HIS A 145 -15.02 2.36 -0.72
CA HIS A 145 -14.46 3.49 -1.48
C HIS A 145 -13.00 3.78 -1.15
N CYS A 146 -12.48 3.18 -0.08
CA CYS A 146 -11.12 3.40 0.39
C CYS A 146 -10.03 2.91 -0.56
N PRO A 147 -10.21 1.77 -1.28
CA PRO A 147 -9.20 1.28 -2.20
C PRO A 147 -8.80 2.28 -3.29
N GLY A 148 -9.75 3.04 -3.85
CA GLY A 148 -9.44 3.99 -4.92
C GLY A 148 -8.48 5.11 -4.49
N ALA A 149 -8.68 5.65 -3.28
CA ALA A 149 -7.81 6.69 -2.73
C ALA A 149 -6.42 6.15 -2.42
N ALA A 150 -6.35 4.97 -1.79
CA ALA A 150 -5.09 4.34 -1.42
C ALA A 150 -4.28 3.92 -2.65
N ILE A 151 -4.93 3.31 -3.65
CA ILE A 151 -4.33 2.98 -4.95
C ILE A 151 -3.72 4.25 -5.58
N ASN A 152 -4.48 5.35 -5.69
CA ASN A 152 -3.96 6.58 -6.31
C ASN A 152 -2.71 7.13 -5.59
N ALA A 153 -2.69 7.13 -4.25
CA ALA A 153 -1.51 7.55 -3.49
C ALA A 153 -0.29 6.65 -3.76
N LEU A 154 -0.48 5.33 -3.75
CA LEU A 154 0.60 4.37 -3.98
C LEU A 154 1.15 4.45 -5.40
N ARG A 155 0.29 4.68 -6.39
CA ARG A 155 0.70 4.92 -7.79
C ARG A 155 1.56 6.16 -7.93
N LEU A 156 1.20 7.25 -7.26
CA LEU A 156 2.03 8.46 -7.22
C LEU A 156 3.43 8.17 -6.66
N ALA A 157 3.52 7.43 -5.55
CA ALA A 157 4.79 7.03 -4.95
C ALA A 157 5.61 6.06 -5.82
N GLN A 158 4.96 5.17 -6.57
CA GLN A 158 5.63 4.29 -7.53
C GLN A 158 6.21 5.06 -8.73
N LEU A 159 5.53 6.11 -9.19
CA LEU A 159 5.90 6.86 -10.40
C LEU A 159 6.91 8.00 -10.13
N ASN A 160 7.09 8.43 -8.88
CA ASN A 160 8.04 9.48 -8.53
C ASN A 160 8.73 9.23 -7.17
N ASN A 161 10.06 9.19 -7.20
CA ASN A 161 10.90 8.96 -6.03
C ASN A 161 10.82 10.06 -4.96
N ASN A 162 10.33 11.25 -5.29
CA ASN A 162 10.11 12.32 -4.32
C ASN A 162 8.81 12.15 -3.54
N ILE A 163 7.94 11.22 -3.93
CA ILE A 163 6.65 10.97 -3.29
C ILE A 163 6.75 9.70 -2.44
N LYS A 164 6.34 9.82 -1.17
CA LYS A 164 6.06 8.68 -0.29
C LYS A 164 4.55 8.56 -0.10
N ALA A 165 4.06 7.33 -0.02
CA ALA A 165 2.67 7.04 0.28
C ALA A 165 2.56 6.05 1.43
N GLU A 166 1.75 6.40 2.44
CA GLU A 166 1.51 5.61 3.64
C GLU A 166 0.00 5.36 3.76
N VAL A 167 -0.43 4.12 3.65
CA VAL A 167 -1.84 3.73 3.82
C VAL A 167 -2.03 3.16 5.21
N TYR A 168 -2.84 3.79 6.05
CA TYR A 168 -3.10 3.38 7.42
C TYR A 168 -4.50 2.79 7.57
N GLU A 169 -4.59 1.52 7.95
CA GLU A 169 -5.83 0.92 8.44
C GLU A 169 -6.05 1.40 9.89
N VAL A 170 -7.05 2.25 10.10
CA VAL A 170 -7.18 3.02 11.35
C VAL A 170 -7.69 2.24 12.54
N HIS A 171 -8.22 1.02 12.37
CA HIS A 171 -8.51 0.16 13.53
C HIS A 171 -7.22 -0.45 14.09
N THR A 172 -6.24 -0.73 13.24
CA THR A 172 -4.91 -1.18 13.64
C THR A 172 -4.06 -0.01 14.15
N TYR A 173 -4.09 1.14 13.45
CA TYR A 173 -3.31 2.33 13.76
C TYR A 173 -4.16 3.47 14.32
N GLY A 174 -4.93 3.17 15.38
CA GLY A 174 -5.89 4.10 15.98
C GLY A 174 -5.28 5.40 16.49
N ASP A 175 -4.08 5.34 17.09
CA ASP A 175 -3.38 6.53 17.61
C ASP A 175 -2.99 7.50 16.49
N ILE A 176 -2.55 6.97 15.35
CA ILE A 176 -2.27 7.77 14.16
C ILE A 176 -3.58 8.37 13.62
N GLY A 177 -4.65 7.58 13.54
CA GLY A 177 -5.97 8.09 13.16
C GLY A 177 -6.45 9.25 14.04
N GLN A 178 -6.24 9.15 15.36
CA GLN A 178 -6.57 10.22 16.31
C GLN A 178 -5.69 11.46 16.10
N LYS A 179 -4.37 11.30 15.91
CA LYS A 179 -3.43 12.39 15.63
C LYS A 179 -3.88 13.24 14.45
N TYR A 180 -4.36 12.61 13.38
CA TYR A 180 -4.86 13.29 12.18
C TYR A 180 -6.38 13.56 12.21
N HIS A 181 -7.03 13.45 13.37
CA HIS A 181 -8.45 13.74 13.56
C HIS A 181 -9.34 13.03 12.52
N VAL A 182 -9.05 11.74 12.24
CA VAL A 182 -9.81 10.94 11.30
C VAL A 182 -11.20 10.66 11.88
N SER A 183 -12.21 11.33 11.32
CA SER A 183 -13.63 11.14 11.68
C SER A 183 -14.43 10.39 10.60
N GLY A 184 -13.82 10.17 9.43
CA GLY A 184 -14.38 9.42 8.32
C GLY A 184 -13.29 9.00 7.34
N VAL A 185 -13.56 7.97 6.55
CA VAL A 185 -12.62 7.38 5.58
C VAL A 185 -13.24 7.26 4.18
N PRO A 186 -12.43 7.28 3.10
CA PRO A 186 -11.00 7.57 3.13
C PRO A 186 -10.72 9.04 3.43
N LYS A 187 -9.72 9.30 4.27
CA LYS A 187 -9.16 10.63 4.52
C LYS A 187 -7.73 10.64 3.98
N ILE A 188 -7.37 11.67 3.24
CA ILE A 188 -6.03 11.83 2.67
C ILE A 188 -5.41 13.07 3.32
N VAL A 189 -4.17 12.93 3.79
CA VAL A 189 -3.35 14.02 4.33
C VAL A 189 -2.05 14.10 3.56
N ILE A 190 -1.74 15.27 3.02
CA ILE A 190 -0.53 15.54 2.22
C ILE A 190 0.33 16.54 3.01
N ASP A 191 1.60 16.22 3.19
CA ASP A 191 2.59 17.05 3.90
C ASP A 191 2.07 17.57 5.24
N GLU A 192 1.47 16.66 6.01
CA GLU A 192 0.93 16.85 7.37
C GLU A 192 -0.25 17.82 7.52
N THR A 193 -0.57 18.62 6.51
CA THR A 193 -1.45 19.80 6.66
C THR A 193 -2.57 19.88 5.64
N LYS A 194 -2.34 19.39 4.42
CA LYS A 194 -3.30 19.48 3.33
C LYS A 194 -4.21 18.27 3.37
N GLU A 195 -5.52 18.47 3.34
CA GLU A 195 -6.48 17.37 3.45
C GLU A 195 -7.37 17.23 2.20
N LEU A 196 -7.72 15.99 1.89
CA LEU A 196 -8.80 15.62 0.98
C LEU A 196 -9.67 14.52 1.61
N MET A 197 -10.94 14.47 1.24
CA MET A 197 -11.91 13.49 1.77
C MET A 197 -12.55 12.67 0.65
N GLY A 198 -12.80 11.39 0.91
CA GLY A 198 -13.43 10.49 -0.05
C GLY A 198 -12.47 9.98 -1.12
N ASN A 199 -13.00 9.14 -2.01
CA ASN A 199 -12.22 8.59 -3.12
C ASN A 199 -11.94 9.70 -4.14
N GLN A 200 -10.76 10.30 -4.09
CA GLN A 200 -10.37 11.40 -4.96
C GLN A 200 -9.65 10.91 -6.21
N PRO A 201 -9.88 11.56 -7.36
CA PRO A 201 -9.14 11.26 -8.58
C PRO A 201 -7.69 11.77 -8.46
N ILE A 202 -6.77 11.22 -9.26
CA ILE A 202 -5.33 11.51 -9.15
C ILE A 202 -5.02 12.99 -9.38
N GLU A 203 -5.80 13.67 -10.22
CA GLU A 203 -5.69 15.09 -10.53
C GLU A 203 -5.88 15.96 -9.28
N ALA A 204 -6.79 15.56 -8.38
CA ALA A 204 -7.01 16.28 -7.13
C ALA A 204 -5.80 16.17 -6.18
N PHE A 205 -5.09 15.03 -6.20
CA PHE A 205 -3.83 14.90 -5.47
C PHE A 205 -2.76 15.83 -6.06
N LEU A 206 -2.61 15.83 -7.40
CA LEU A 206 -1.63 16.66 -8.09
C LEU A 206 -1.86 18.16 -7.89
N GLU A 207 -3.11 18.60 -7.97
CA GLU A 207 -3.50 19.97 -7.65
C GLU A 207 -3.14 20.31 -6.20
N LYS A 208 -3.39 19.39 -5.26
CA LYS A 208 -3.11 19.63 -3.84
C LYS A 208 -1.60 19.62 -3.53
N ILE A 209 -0.81 18.81 -4.23
CA ILE A 209 0.65 18.79 -4.08
C ILE A 209 1.26 20.09 -4.60
N SER A 210 0.77 20.59 -5.74
CA SER A 210 1.33 21.76 -6.43
C SER A 210 1.01 23.11 -5.77
N ASN A 211 -0.09 23.20 -5.02
CA ASN A 211 -0.53 24.41 -4.30
C ASN A 211 0.06 24.52 -2.90
#